data_AF-A0A7U9HWN9-F1
#
_entry.id   AF-A0A7U9HWN9-F1
#
_cell.length_a   1.000
_cell.length_b   1.000
_cell.length_c   1.000
_cell.angle_alpha   90.00
_cell.angle_beta   90.00
_cell.angle_gamma   90.00
#
_symmetry.space_group_name_H-M   'P 1'
#
loop_
_entity.id
_entity.type
_entity.pdbx_description
1 polymer ?
#
loop_
_entity_poly.entity_id
_entity_poly.type
_entity_poly.pdbx_seq_one_letter_code
_entity_poly.pdbx_strand_id
1 'polypeptide(L)'
;MAHYVWMIINALLVIGTAVYIWLFRPNDSAAVLAGKWLAQVAVLLFLVNVNMYFIFLVIRKTKIRKVKVTLARIARSMMKAHIPLAVAGTSLIVFHGVVMAWKLGAVIGFGHGKLVTGYASLAMLAITLFAGVLRRQKASGWRRTFHLVSALLFAGLFLLHLFWPI
;
A
#
# COMPACT_ATOMS: atom_id res chain seq x y z
N MET A 1 -21.86 1.67 -12.38
CA MET A 1 -22.03 1.08 -11.04
C MET A 1 -20.68 0.66 -10.45
N ALA A 2 -20.11 -0.51 -10.79
CA ALA A 2 -18.88 -1.02 -10.14
C ALA A 2 -17.64 -0.10 -10.23
N HIS A 3 -17.46 0.63 -11.33
CA HIS A 3 -16.33 1.57 -11.47
C HIS A 3 -16.49 2.84 -10.62
N TYR A 4 -17.71 3.35 -10.44
CA TYR A 4 -17.98 4.50 -9.56
C TYR A 4 -17.74 4.13 -8.10
N VAL A 5 -18.23 2.97 -7.66
CA VAL A 5 -17.99 2.45 -6.31
C VAL A 5 -16.49 2.30 -6.05
N TRP A 6 -15.72 1.77 -7.00
CA TRP A 6 -14.26 1.66 -6.88
C TRP A 6 -13.54 3.01 -6.78
N MET A 7 -13.94 4.00 -7.59
CA MET A 7 -13.36 5.35 -7.52
C MET A 7 -13.68 6.02 -6.18
N ILE A 8 -14.92 5.88 -5.70
CA ILE A 8 -15.36 6.42 -4.41
C ILE A 8 -14.57 5.79 -3.27
N ILE A 9 -14.43 4.46 -3.25
CA ILE A 9 -13.66 3.76 -2.20
C ILE A 9 -12.21 4.25 -2.17
N ASN A 10 -11.57 4.43 -3.33
CA ASN A 10 -10.20 4.94 -3.38
C ASN A 10 -10.09 6.40 -2.92
N ALA A 11 -11.02 7.25 -3.35
CA ALA A 11 -11.06 8.64 -2.91
C ALA A 11 -11.25 8.72 -1.39
N LEU A 12 -12.20 7.97 -0.84
CA LEU A 12 -12.44 7.88 0.60
C LEU A 12 -11.23 7.32 1.35
N LEU A 13 -10.51 6.36 0.79
CA LEU A 13 -9.30 5.81 1.42
C LEU A 13 -8.16 6.85 1.43
N VAL A 14 -7.95 7.58 0.33
CA VAL A 14 -6.97 8.67 0.28
C VAL A 14 -7.32 9.79 1.25
N ILE A 15 -8.57 10.26 1.23
CA ILE A 15 -9.04 11.32 2.14
C ILE A 15 -8.98 10.84 3.58
N GLY A 16 -9.49 9.65 3.87
CA GLY A 16 -9.54 9.07 5.21
C GLY A 16 -8.14 8.86 5.79
N THR A 17 -7.20 8.32 5.01
CA THR A 17 -5.79 8.18 5.44
C THR A 17 -5.14 9.53 5.72
N ALA A 18 -5.37 10.54 4.86
CA ALA A 18 -4.85 11.88 5.08
C ALA A 18 -5.44 12.51 6.35
N VAL A 19 -6.76 12.54 6.49
CA VAL A 19 -7.45 13.07 7.67
C VAL A 19 -6.97 12.38 8.94
N TYR A 20 -6.89 11.05 8.93
CA TYR A 20 -6.45 10.27 10.08
C TYR A 20 -5.00 10.57 10.48
N ILE A 21 -4.06 10.56 9.53
CA ILE A 21 -2.65 10.83 9.80
C ILE A 21 -2.48 12.27 10.30
N TRP A 22 -3.11 13.24 9.67
CA TRP A 22 -2.84 14.64 9.94
C TRP A 22 -3.55 15.19 11.18
N LEU A 23 -4.82 14.82 11.42
CA LEU A 23 -5.61 15.35 12.54
C LEU A 23 -5.49 14.56 13.83
N PHE A 24 -5.34 13.24 13.77
CA PHE A 24 -5.42 12.38 14.97
C PHE A 24 -4.05 11.90 15.49
N ARG A 25 -2.94 12.29 14.83
CA ARG A 25 -1.58 11.98 15.29
C ARG A 25 -0.84 13.26 15.69
N PRO A 26 -0.43 13.40 16.97
CA PRO A 26 0.26 14.60 17.43
C PRO A 26 1.63 14.78 16.74
N ASN A 27 2.10 16.03 16.70
CA ASN A 27 3.35 16.44 16.05
C ASN A 27 4.38 16.84 17.10
N ASP A 28 4.85 15.87 17.88
CA ASP A 28 5.68 16.17 19.07
C ASP A 28 7.14 16.47 18.72
N SER A 29 7.58 16.19 17.48
CA SER A 29 8.93 16.53 17.02
C SER A 29 9.03 16.60 15.49
N ALA A 30 10.07 17.27 15.00
CA ALA A 30 10.39 17.31 13.56
C ALA A 30 10.59 15.90 12.96
N ALA A 31 11.13 14.95 13.73
CA ALA A 31 11.28 13.56 13.30
C ALA A 31 9.93 12.86 13.13
N VAL A 32 8.98 13.08 14.06
CA VAL A 32 7.61 12.54 13.95
C VAL A 32 6.89 13.15 12.75
N LEU A 33 7.05 14.45 12.52
CA LEU A 33 6.51 15.13 11.34
C LEU A 33 7.06 14.56 10.04
N ALA A 34 8.39 14.37 9.95
CA ALA A 34 9.01 13.72 8.79
C ALA A 34 8.45 12.31 8.58
N GLY A 35 8.29 11.53 9.65
CA GLY A 35 7.69 10.21 9.57
C GLY A 35 6.23 10.22 9.09
N LYS A 36 5.43 11.24 9.42
CA LYS A 36 4.05 11.41 8.89
C LYS A 36 4.06 11.70 7.39
N TRP A 37 4.98 12.54 6.91
CA TRP A 37 5.16 12.78 5.48
C TRP A 37 5.57 11.50 4.74
N LEU A 38 6.56 10.77 5.26
CA LEU A 38 6.99 9.48 4.70
C LEU A 38 5.81 8.51 4.61
N ALA A 39 5.00 8.40 5.66
CA ALA A 39 3.80 7.58 5.67
C ALA A 39 2.80 8.01 4.61
N GLN A 40 2.45 9.31 4.55
CA GLN A 40 1.44 9.80 3.60
C GLN A 40 1.84 9.50 2.15
N VAL A 41 3.09 9.79 1.78
CA VAL A 41 3.57 9.53 0.42
C VAL A 41 3.65 8.02 0.15
N ALA A 42 4.10 7.23 1.12
CA ALA A 42 4.10 5.77 1.01
C ALA A 42 2.69 5.19 0.77
N VAL A 43 1.68 5.68 1.50
CA VAL A 43 0.28 5.27 1.31
C VAL A 43 -0.18 5.58 -0.12
N LEU A 44 0.09 6.78 -0.63
CA LEU A 44 -0.29 7.14 -2.00
C LEU A 44 0.36 6.20 -3.04
N LEU A 45 1.66 5.94 -2.93
CA LEU A 45 2.38 5.03 -3.83
C LEU A 45 1.85 3.59 -3.72
N PHE A 46 1.55 3.13 -2.51
CA PHE A 46 0.98 1.81 -2.26
C PHE A 46 -0.43 1.69 -2.87
N LEU A 47 -1.28 2.70 -2.70
CA LEU A 47 -2.62 2.72 -3.27
C LEU A 47 -2.59 2.67 -4.79
N VAL A 48 -1.72 3.43 -5.44
CA VAL A 48 -1.54 3.34 -6.89
C VAL A 48 -1.12 1.92 -7.30
N ASN A 49 -0.23 1.30 -6.53
CA ASN A 49 0.26 -0.06 -6.78
C ASN A 49 -0.84 -1.13 -6.67
N VAL A 50 -1.61 -1.13 -5.57
CA VAL A 50 -2.67 -2.12 -5.34
C VAL A 50 -3.86 -1.94 -6.29
N ASN A 51 -4.10 -0.71 -6.76
CA ASN A 51 -5.19 -0.39 -7.68
C ASN A 51 -5.10 -1.11 -9.02
N MET A 52 -3.90 -1.53 -9.44
CA MET A 52 -3.73 -2.24 -10.69
C MET A 52 -4.54 -3.55 -10.74
N TYR A 53 -4.71 -4.24 -9.61
CA TYR A 53 -5.57 -5.43 -9.52
C TYR A 53 -7.04 -5.10 -9.85
N PHE A 54 -7.57 -4.05 -9.27
CA PHE A 54 -8.96 -3.63 -9.47
C PHE A 54 -9.20 -3.18 -10.92
N ILE A 55 -8.25 -2.48 -11.53
CA ILE A 55 -8.32 -2.14 -12.97
C ILE A 55 -8.43 -3.41 -13.82
N PHE A 56 -7.61 -4.44 -13.55
CA PHE A 56 -7.72 -5.72 -14.25
C PHE A 56 -9.05 -6.43 -14.00
N LEU A 57 -9.61 -6.32 -12.80
CA LEU A 57 -10.93 -6.88 -12.47
C LEU A 57 -12.03 -6.20 -13.29
N VAL A 58 -12.03 -4.86 -13.36
CA VAL A 58 -13.00 -4.09 -14.15
C VAL A 58 -12.87 -4.42 -15.64
N ILE A 59 -11.65 -4.51 -16.18
CA ILE A 59 -11.42 -4.94 -17.58
C ILE A 59 -12.04 -6.32 -17.84
N ARG A 60 -11.88 -7.27 -16.92
CA ARG A 60 -12.41 -8.64 -17.06
C ARG A 60 -13.93 -8.67 -17.02
N LYS A 61 -14.56 -7.86 -16.15
CA LYS A 61 -16.00 -7.92 -15.87
C LYS A 61 -16.85 -7.00 -16.72
N THR A 62 -16.30 -5.89 -17.23
CA THR A 62 -17.08 -4.97 -18.06
C THR A 62 -17.46 -5.58 -19.41
N LYS A 63 -18.64 -5.26 -19.92
CA LYS A 63 -19.05 -5.64 -21.30
C LYS A 63 -18.79 -4.52 -22.31
N ILE A 64 -18.52 -3.29 -21.83
CA ILE A 64 -18.39 -2.09 -22.67
C ILE A 64 -16.99 -2.03 -23.30
N ARG A 65 -16.90 -2.18 -24.63
CA ARG A 65 -15.63 -2.21 -25.37
C ARG A 65 -14.79 -0.95 -25.16
N LYS A 66 -15.41 0.25 -25.22
CA LYS A 66 -14.71 1.54 -25.01
C LYS A 66 -13.99 1.56 -23.65
N VAL A 67 -14.67 1.14 -22.58
CA VAL A 67 -14.10 1.06 -21.23
C VAL A 67 -12.95 0.05 -21.17
N LYS A 68 -13.09 -1.15 -21.76
CA LYS A 68 -12.00 -2.14 -21.82
C LYS A 68 -10.74 -1.57 -22.46
N VAL A 69 -10.88 -0.93 -23.62
CA VAL A 69 -9.75 -0.42 -24.39
C VAL A 69 -9.05 0.71 -23.64
N THR A 70 -9.82 1.65 -23.07
CA THR A 70 -9.26 2.74 -22.27
C THR A 70 -8.51 2.22 -21.05
N LEU A 71 -9.14 1.35 -20.24
CA LEU A 71 -8.50 0.80 -19.05
C LEU A 71 -7.29 -0.09 -19.38
N ALA A 72 -7.32 -0.85 -20.48
CA ALA A 72 -6.17 -1.63 -20.92
C ALA A 72 -4.98 -0.75 -21.32
N ARG A 73 -5.23 0.42 -21.93
CA ARG A 73 -4.19 1.42 -22.23
C ARG A 73 -3.56 1.96 -20.95
N ILE A 74 -4.40 2.34 -19.99
CA ILE A 74 -3.96 2.84 -18.68
C ILE A 74 -3.17 1.76 -17.93
N ALA A 75 -3.69 0.54 -17.86
CA ALA A 75 -3.05 -0.58 -17.18
C ALA A 75 -1.66 -0.91 -17.75
N ARG A 76 -1.46 -0.77 -19.07
CA ARG A 76 -0.13 -0.95 -19.68
C ARG A 76 0.88 0.10 -19.19
N SER A 77 0.47 1.35 -19.06
CA SER A 77 1.32 2.41 -18.51
C SER A 77 1.61 2.16 -17.03
N MET A 78 0.57 1.86 -16.24
CA MET A 78 0.73 1.53 -14.81
C MET A 78 1.63 0.32 -14.57
N MET A 79 1.57 -0.72 -15.41
CA MET A 79 2.43 -1.90 -15.27
C MET A 79 3.92 -1.56 -15.44
N LYS A 80 4.27 -0.57 -16.29
CA LYS A 80 5.64 -0.09 -16.41
C LYS A 80 6.10 0.65 -15.15
N ALA A 81 5.20 1.44 -14.56
CA ALA A 81 5.46 2.19 -13.34
C ALA A 81 5.37 1.34 -12.05
N HIS A 82 4.70 0.17 -12.10
CA HIS A 82 4.40 -0.66 -10.94
C HIS A 82 5.63 -1.00 -10.09
N ILE A 83 6.71 -1.49 -10.72
CA ILE A 83 7.94 -1.87 -10.02
C ILE A 83 8.66 -0.63 -9.46
N PRO A 84 8.94 0.43 -10.24
CA PRO A 84 9.54 1.66 -9.69
C PRO A 84 8.75 2.26 -8.51
N LEU A 85 7.42 2.32 -8.62
CA LEU A 85 6.56 2.82 -7.55
C LEU A 85 6.57 1.91 -6.32
N ALA A 86 6.66 0.59 -6.52
CA ALA A 86 6.75 -0.36 -5.41
C ALA A 86 8.08 -0.19 -4.67
N VAL A 87 9.21 -0.05 -5.40
CA VAL A 87 10.52 0.21 -4.80
C VAL A 87 10.52 1.53 -4.03
N ALA A 88 10.06 2.62 -4.65
CA ALA A 88 9.97 3.92 -3.98
C ALA A 88 9.07 3.87 -2.73
N GLY A 89 7.89 3.25 -2.83
CA GLY A 89 6.99 3.05 -1.71
C GLY A 89 7.62 2.23 -0.59
N THR A 90 8.28 1.12 -0.91
CA THR A 90 9.01 0.30 0.06
C THR A 90 10.10 1.11 0.78
N SER A 91 10.90 1.89 0.06
CA SER A 91 11.92 2.74 0.68
C SER A 91 11.31 3.70 1.69
N LEU A 92 10.22 4.39 1.34
CA LEU A 92 9.53 5.30 2.25
C LEU A 92 8.93 4.56 3.46
N ILE A 93 8.35 3.37 3.28
CA ILE A 93 7.81 2.55 4.36
C ILE A 93 8.92 2.12 5.34
N VAL A 94 10.08 1.69 4.82
CA VAL A 94 11.22 1.29 5.65
C VAL A 94 11.76 2.48 6.44
N PHE A 95 11.98 3.62 5.79
CA PHE A 95 12.41 4.84 6.49
C PHE A 95 11.40 5.30 7.55
N HIS A 96 10.10 5.27 7.22
CA HIS A 96 9.03 5.54 8.18
C HIS A 96 9.12 4.61 9.39
N GLY A 97 9.26 3.31 9.15
CA GLY A 97 9.38 2.29 10.21
C GLY A 97 10.58 2.53 11.12
N VAL A 98 11.74 2.88 10.56
CA VAL A 98 12.95 3.19 11.34
C VAL A 98 12.74 4.43 12.22
N VAL A 99 12.24 5.53 11.64
CA VAL A 99 12.00 6.77 12.39
C VAL A 99 11.00 6.55 13.53
N MET A 100 9.91 5.80 13.26
CA MET A 100 8.90 5.52 14.27
C MET A 100 9.39 4.53 15.33
N ALA A 101 10.12 3.48 14.97
CA ALA A 101 10.71 2.58 15.97
C ALA A 101 11.66 3.34 16.90
N TRP A 102 12.47 4.26 16.37
CA TRP A 102 13.39 5.05 17.18
C TRP A 102 12.68 6.05 18.10
N LYS A 103 11.73 6.83 17.56
CA LYS A 103 11.07 7.89 18.33
C LYS A 103 9.89 7.39 19.14
N LEU A 104 8.96 6.70 18.50
CA LEU A 104 7.75 6.22 19.16
C LEU A 104 8.05 4.99 20.03
N GLY A 105 8.92 4.08 19.59
CA GLY A 105 9.29 2.90 20.38
C GLY A 105 9.98 3.20 21.70
N ALA A 106 10.74 4.29 21.77
CA ALA A 106 11.31 4.78 23.03
C ALA A 106 10.25 5.30 24.01
N VAL A 107 9.08 5.73 23.52
CA VAL A 107 8.01 6.34 24.34
C VAL A 107 6.97 5.31 24.77
N ILE A 108 6.47 4.50 23.83
CA ILE A 108 5.37 3.55 24.10
C ILE A 108 5.85 2.10 24.29
N GLY A 109 7.15 1.85 24.13
CA GLY A 109 7.77 0.53 24.20
C GLY A 109 7.70 -0.25 22.88
N PHE A 110 8.78 -0.98 22.58
CA PHE A 110 8.92 -1.75 21.33
C PHE A 110 7.90 -2.91 21.18
N GLY A 111 7.32 -3.37 22.29
CA GLY A 111 6.27 -4.39 22.29
C GLY A 111 4.85 -3.86 22.08
N HIS A 112 4.66 -2.54 21.97
CA HIS A 112 3.34 -1.96 21.83
C HIS A 112 2.64 -2.43 20.55
N GLY A 113 1.31 -2.65 20.61
CA GLY A 113 0.53 -3.19 19.50
C GLY A 113 0.68 -2.38 18.20
N LYS A 114 0.85 -1.06 18.29
CA LYS A 114 1.13 -0.22 17.11
C LYS A 114 2.41 -0.62 16.38
N LEU A 115 3.48 -0.88 17.12
CA LEU A 115 4.77 -1.27 16.55
C LEU A 115 4.77 -2.72 16.09
N VAL A 116 4.16 -3.62 16.86
CA VAL A 116 4.02 -5.04 16.49
C VAL A 116 3.28 -5.19 15.16
N THR A 117 2.16 -4.48 14.97
CA THR A 117 1.41 -4.48 13.71
C THR A 117 2.21 -3.85 12.56
N GLY A 118 3.11 -2.90 12.86
CA GLY A 118 4.06 -2.33 11.91
C GLY A 118 5.13 -3.34 11.48
N TYR A 119 5.72 -4.07 12.42
CA TYR A 119 6.69 -5.14 12.14
C TYR A 119 6.06 -6.26 11.32
N ALA A 120 4.84 -6.68 11.67
CA ALA A 120 4.08 -7.66 10.91
C ALA A 120 3.83 -7.17 9.47
N SER A 121 3.48 -5.89 9.29
CA SER A 121 3.30 -5.29 7.96
C SER A 121 4.61 -5.25 7.16
N LEU A 122 5.73 -4.91 7.79
CA LEU A 122 7.07 -4.91 7.16
C LEU A 122 7.51 -6.32 6.74
N ALA A 123 7.31 -7.32 7.60
CA ALA A 123 7.59 -8.71 7.28
C ALA A 123 6.74 -9.19 6.09
N MET A 124 5.44 -8.85 6.09
CA MET A 124 4.55 -9.20 5.00
C MET A 124 4.92 -8.46 3.70
N LEU A 125 5.34 -7.20 3.77
CA LEU A 125 5.87 -6.46 2.62
C LEU A 125 7.08 -7.18 2.00
N ALA A 126 8.02 -7.67 2.81
CA ALA A 126 9.17 -8.43 2.33
C ALA A 126 8.73 -9.69 1.55
N ILE A 127 7.75 -10.43 2.07
CA ILE A 127 7.16 -11.59 1.38
C ILE A 127 6.49 -11.17 0.05
N THR A 128 5.74 -10.07 0.04
CA THR A 128 5.08 -9.55 -1.18
C THR A 128 6.09 -9.16 -2.25
N LEU A 129 7.20 -8.51 -1.86
CA LEU A 129 8.30 -8.15 -2.76
C LEU A 129 9.00 -9.39 -3.31
N PHE A 130 9.29 -10.37 -2.46
CA PHE A 130 9.85 -11.66 -2.87
C PHE A 130 8.93 -12.37 -3.89
N ALA A 131 7.62 -12.42 -3.62
CA ALA A 131 6.64 -12.94 -4.56
C ALA A 131 6.65 -12.18 -5.91
N GLY A 132 6.86 -10.86 -5.86
CA GLY A 132 7.03 -10.02 -7.05
C GLY A 132 8.28 -10.37 -7.86
N VAL A 133 9.42 -10.60 -7.20
CA VAL A 133 10.66 -11.05 -7.84
C VAL A 133 10.47 -12.41 -8.51
N LEU A 134 9.85 -13.37 -7.82
CA LEU A 134 9.56 -14.68 -8.39
C LEU A 134 8.69 -14.55 -9.65
N ARG A 135 7.66 -13.70 -9.63
CA ARG A 135 6.80 -13.45 -10.78
C ARG A 135 7.55 -12.79 -11.94
N ARG A 136 8.51 -11.90 -11.66
CA ARG A 136 9.35 -11.26 -12.69
C ARG A 136 10.25 -12.28 -13.39
N GLN A 137 10.80 -13.24 -12.65
CA GLN A 137 11.66 -14.29 -13.21
C GLN A 137 10.90 -15.27 -14.10
N LYS A 138 9.68 -15.67 -13.72
CA LYS A 138 8.84 -16.57 -14.52
C LYS A 138 7.37 -16.24 -14.33
N ALA A 139 6.67 -16.04 -15.44
CA ALA A 139 5.23 -15.87 -15.45
C ALA A 139 4.55 -17.26 -15.37
N SER A 140 4.16 -17.68 -14.16
CA SER A 140 3.29 -18.85 -13.97
C SER A 140 2.00 -18.48 -13.22
N GLY A 141 0.96 -19.29 -13.39
CA GLY A 141 -0.32 -19.09 -12.70
C GLY A 141 -0.16 -19.06 -11.18
N TRP A 142 0.59 -20.02 -10.62
CA TRP A 142 0.88 -20.08 -9.18
C TRP A 142 1.60 -18.82 -8.68
N ARG A 143 2.67 -18.37 -9.36
CA ARG A 143 3.44 -17.16 -8.95
C ARG A 143 2.58 -15.90 -9.00
N ARG A 144 1.69 -15.80 -10.00
CA ARG A 144 0.71 -14.70 -10.09
C ARG A 144 -0.24 -14.71 -8.90
N THR A 145 -0.79 -15.86 -8.55
CA THR A 145 -1.71 -16.00 -7.40
C THR A 145 -0.98 -15.73 -6.10
N PHE A 146 0.22 -16.26 -5.91
CA PHE A 146 1.04 -16.03 -4.72
C PHE A 146 1.34 -14.54 -4.50
N HIS A 147 1.76 -13.83 -5.55
CA HIS A 147 1.97 -12.38 -5.46
C HIS A 147 0.67 -11.61 -5.16
N LEU A 148 -0.45 -12.01 -5.75
CA LEU A 148 -1.74 -11.38 -5.45
C LEU A 148 -2.16 -11.61 -3.99
N VAL A 149 -2.13 -12.85 -3.52
CA VAL A 149 -2.53 -13.21 -2.15
C VAL A 149 -1.64 -12.49 -1.13
N SER A 150 -0.32 -12.54 -1.32
CA SER A 150 0.61 -11.82 -0.45
C SER A 150 0.38 -10.30 -0.48
N ALA A 151 0.10 -9.70 -1.62
CA ALA A 151 -0.22 -8.27 -1.72
C ALA A 151 -1.54 -7.92 -0.99
N LEU A 152 -2.56 -8.78 -1.06
CA LEU A 152 -3.82 -8.57 -0.34
C LEU A 152 -3.66 -8.76 1.18
N LEU A 153 -2.87 -9.74 1.61
CA LEU A 153 -2.53 -9.92 3.03
C LEU A 153 -1.74 -8.72 3.57
N PHE A 154 -0.76 -8.24 2.80
CA PHE A 154 -0.03 -7.01 3.13
C PHE A 154 -0.99 -5.81 3.22
N ALA A 155 -1.91 -5.65 2.27
CA ALA A 155 -2.92 -4.59 2.31
C ALA A 155 -3.78 -4.65 3.58
N GLY A 156 -4.22 -5.84 3.99
CA GLY A 156 -4.97 -6.03 5.22
C GLY A 156 -4.18 -5.66 6.47
N LEU A 157 -2.94 -6.13 6.59
CA LEU A 157 -2.06 -5.78 7.71
C LEU A 157 -1.71 -4.30 7.74
N PHE A 158 -1.49 -3.68 6.58
CA PHE A 158 -1.28 -2.25 6.45
C PHE A 158 -2.48 -1.45 6.98
N LEU A 159 -3.71 -1.81 6.60
CA LEU A 159 -4.91 -1.13 7.08
C LEU A 159 -5.08 -1.32 8.59
N LEU A 160 -4.85 -2.54 9.08
CA LEU A 160 -4.87 -2.83 10.51
C LEU A 160 -3.83 -1.98 11.25
N HIS A 161 -2.59 -1.93 10.77
CA HIS A 161 -1.54 -1.11 11.35
C HIS A 161 -1.90 0.38 11.31
N LEU A 162 -2.41 0.89 10.19
CA LEU A 162 -2.80 2.29 10.02
C LEU A 162 -3.79 2.71 11.11
N PHE A 163 -4.86 1.94 11.27
CA PHE A 163 -5.95 2.25 12.21
C PHE A 163 -5.72 1.73 13.63
N TRP A 164 -4.66 0.96 13.90
CA TRP A 164 -4.34 0.53 15.25
C TRP A 164 -4.04 1.75 16.15
N PRO A 165 -4.66 1.85 17.34
CA PRO A 165 -4.46 2.98 18.25
C PRO A 165 -3.01 3.02 18.78
N ILE A 166 -2.53 4.23 19.08
CA ILE A 166 -1.32 4.41 19.90
C ILE A 166 -1.81 4.63 21.32
#